data_AF-A0A9K3I480-F1
#
_entry.id   AF-A0A9K3I480-F1
#
_cell.length_a   1.000
_cell.length_b   1.000
_cell.length_c   1.000
_cell.angle_alpha   90.00
_cell.angle_beta   90.00
_cell.angle_gamma   90.00
#
_symmetry.space_group_name_H-M   'P 1'
#
loop_
_entity.id
_entity.type
_entity.pdbx_description
1 polymer ?
#
loop_
_entity_poly.entity_id
_entity_poly.type
_entity_poly.pdbx_seq_one_letter_code
_entity_poly.pdbx_strand_id
1 'polypeptide(L)'
;MLESYHVTYDSKVHQADSLMEAGKGQECTMVGDTRHSACQLALKGLPSDVYETMWDLIMVDAPTGYYDEAPGRMSAIYMAGMIARNREEGETDVFVHDVNRVVERVGVPGPQ
;
A
#
# COMPACT_ATOMS: atom_id res chain seq x y z
N MET A 1 -24.42 3.80 0.31
CA MET A 1 -24.25 2.35 0.44
C MET A 1 -22.80 2.12 0.80
N LEU A 2 -22.50 1.22 1.76
CA LEU A 2 -21.15 0.94 2.22
C LEU A 2 -20.78 -0.45 1.70
N GLU A 3 -19.66 -0.56 0.99
CA GLU A 3 -19.10 -1.82 0.53
C GLU A 3 -17.93 -2.23 1.40
N SER A 4 -17.80 -3.52 1.68
CA SER A 4 -16.69 -4.07 2.45
C SER A 4 -16.15 -5.32 1.79
N TYR A 5 -14.83 -5.38 1.62
CA TYR A 5 -14.15 -6.50 1.00
C TYR A 5 -13.13 -7.07 1.97
N HIS A 6 -13.12 -8.40 2.12
CA HIS A 6 -12.10 -9.09 2.90
C HIS A 6 -10.93 -9.45 1.98
N VAL A 7 -9.72 -9.08 2.37
CA VAL A 7 -8.49 -9.28 1.59
C VAL A 7 -7.46 -9.95 2.48
N THR A 8 -6.85 -11.01 1.98
CA THR A 8 -5.77 -11.71 2.69
C THR A 8 -4.47 -10.94 2.55
N TYR A 9 -3.78 -10.75 3.67
CA TYR A 9 -2.44 -10.17 3.71
C TYR A 9 -1.42 -11.29 3.80
N ASP A 10 -0.54 -11.36 2.80
CA ASP A 10 0.50 -12.39 2.74
C ASP A 10 1.83 -11.92 3.37
N SER A 11 1.98 -10.61 3.60
CA SER A 11 3.18 -10.02 4.20
C SER A 11 3.13 -10.03 5.72
N LYS A 12 4.27 -10.39 6.33
CA LYS A 12 4.46 -10.44 7.79
C LYS A 12 5.39 -9.34 8.26
N VAL A 13 5.29 -8.98 9.54
CA VAL A 13 6.12 -7.93 10.15
C VAL A 13 7.62 -8.23 10.04
N HIS A 14 8.06 -9.47 10.24
CA HIS A 14 9.49 -9.81 10.15
C HIS A 14 10.08 -9.66 8.74
N GLN A 15 9.23 -9.60 7.70
CA GLN A 15 9.66 -9.42 6.31
C GLN A 15 9.82 -7.93 5.96
N ALA A 16 9.68 -7.03 6.93
CA ALA A 16 9.59 -5.61 6.63
C ALA A 16 10.81 -5.06 5.92
N ASP A 17 12.01 -5.34 6.42
CA ASP A 17 13.25 -4.80 5.84
C ASP A 17 13.43 -5.27 4.39
N SER A 18 13.18 -6.55 4.09
CA SER A 18 13.29 -7.08 2.74
C SER A 18 12.22 -6.51 1.80
N LEU A 19 10.99 -6.33 2.28
CA LEU A 19 9.91 -5.73 1.51
C LEU A 19 10.15 -4.24 1.24
N MET A 20 10.75 -3.51 2.19
CA MET A 20 11.13 -2.10 2.00
C MET A 20 12.24 -1.94 0.96
N GLU A 21 13.23 -2.84 0.95
CA GLU A 21 14.24 -2.85 -0.11
C GLU A 21 13.66 -3.25 -1.46
N ALA A 22 12.78 -4.26 -1.52
CA ALA A 22 12.07 -4.63 -2.75
C ALA A 22 11.22 -3.46 -3.28
N GLY A 23 10.60 -2.68 -2.39
CA GLY A 23 9.80 -1.50 -2.74
C GLY A 23 10.57 -0.42 -3.52
N LYS A 24 11.90 -0.42 -3.47
CA LYS A 24 12.76 0.50 -4.23
C LYS A 24 13.05 0.02 -5.65
N GLY A 25 12.72 -1.24 -5.97
CA GLY A 25 12.92 -1.83 -7.28
C GLY A 25 12.07 -1.17 -8.38
N GLN A 26 12.48 -1.34 -9.63
CA GLN A 26 11.77 -0.77 -10.78
C GLN A 26 10.36 -1.35 -10.90
N GLU A 27 10.19 -2.63 -10.56
CA GLU A 27 8.92 -3.35 -10.52
C GLU A 27 7.92 -2.76 -9.52
N CYS A 28 8.41 -2.11 -8.46
CA CYS A 28 7.60 -1.50 -7.41
C CYS A 28 7.39 0.00 -7.61
N THR A 29 8.26 0.68 -8.37
CA THR A 29 8.23 2.15 -8.55
C THR A 29 7.58 2.58 -9.86
N MET A 30 7.54 1.73 -10.89
CA MET A 30 6.84 2.04 -12.14
C MET A 30 5.34 2.20 -11.90
N VAL A 31 4.82 3.37 -12.28
CA VAL A 31 3.40 3.70 -12.28
C VAL A 31 2.74 2.97 -13.45
N GLY A 32 1.64 2.28 -13.18
CA GLY A 32 0.98 1.37 -14.11
C GLY A 32 -0.09 0.53 -13.41
N ASP A 33 -0.76 -0.35 -14.14
CA ASP A 33 -1.85 -1.14 -13.59
C ASP A 33 -1.36 -2.10 -12.48
N THR A 34 -1.63 -1.74 -11.23
CA THR A 34 -1.18 -2.48 -10.05
C THR A 34 -1.82 -3.86 -9.92
N ARG A 35 -2.95 -4.11 -10.60
CA ARG A 35 -3.55 -5.46 -10.72
C ARG A 35 -2.52 -6.46 -11.25
N HIS A 36 -1.71 -6.01 -12.21
CA HIS A 36 -0.72 -6.82 -12.91
C HIS A 36 0.73 -6.61 -12.45
N SER A 37 0.94 -5.82 -11.38
CA SER A 37 2.30 -5.54 -10.88
C SER A 37 3.02 -6.81 -10.41
N ALA A 38 4.29 -6.96 -10.74
CA ALA A 38 5.18 -8.01 -10.24
C ALA A 38 5.79 -7.67 -8.86
N CYS A 39 5.51 -6.47 -8.33
CA CYS A 39 6.02 -6.04 -7.04
C CYS A 39 5.49 -6.92 -5.89
N GLN A 40 6.38 -7.33 -4.99
CA GLN A 40 6.03 -8.15 -3.83
C GLN A 40 5.11 -7.42 -2.84
N LEU A 41 5.09 -6.08 -2.86
CA LEU A 41 4.21 -5.27 -2.04
C LEU A 41 2.78 -5.14 -2.62
N ALA A 42 2.55 -5.52 -3.89
CA ALA A 42 1.24 -5.36 -4.52
C ALA A 42 0.23 -6.36 -3.97
N LEU A 43 -0.83 -5.86 -3.32
CA LEU A 43 -1.96 -6.70 -2.90
C LEU A 43 -2.69 -7.23 -4.13
N LYS A 44 -3.04 -8.53 -4.07
CA LYS A 44 -3.79 -9.22 -5.11
C LYS A 44 -5.21 -9.49 -4.65
N GLY A 45 -6.13 -9.59 -5.61
CA GLY A 45 -7.52 -9.94 -5.33
C GLY A 45 -8.39 -8.81 -4.77
N LEU A 46 -7.94 -7.55 -4.89
CA LEU A 46 -8.83 -6.41 -4.67
C LEU A 46 -9.88 -6.32 -5.80
N PRO A 47 -11.11 -5.87 -5.52
CA PRO A 47 -12.14 -5.68 -6.54
C PRO A 47 -11.73 -4.56 -7.51
N SER A 48 -12.23 -4.62 -8.75
CA SER A 48 -11.96 -3.63 -9.81
C SER A 48 -12.26 -2.20 -9.36
N ASP A 49 -13.34 -2.02 -8.61
CA ASP A 49 -13.79 -0.72 -8.12
C ASP A 49 -12.71 0.00 -7.29
N VAL A 50 -11.86 -0.74 -6.56
CA VAL A 50 -10.77 -0.14 -5.79
C VAL A 50 -9.72 0.50 -6.71
N TYR A 51 -9.47 -0.07 -7.88
CA TYR A 51 -8.50 0.43 -8.85
C TYR A 51 -9.09 1.50 -9.77
N GLU A 52 -10.37 1.40 -10.09
CA GLU A 52 -11.05 2.24 -11.09
C GLU A 52 -11.68 3.50 -10.48
N THR A 53 -11.87 3.50 -9.16
CA THR A 53 -12.35 4.68 -8.44
C THR A 53 -11.25 5.74 -8.35
N MET A 54 -11.58 6.96 -8.77
CA MET A 54 -10.77 8.14 -8.50
C MET A 54 -10.97 8.58 -7.05
N TRP A 55 -10.16 8.02 -6.15
CA TRP A 55 -10.22 8.33 -4.72
C TRP A 55 -9.70 9.73 -4.45
N ASP A 56 -10.49 10.55 -3.75
CA ASP A 56 -9.98 11.84 -3.24
C ASP A 56 -9.19 11.63 -1.95
N LEU A 57 -9.59 10.64 -1.14
CA LEU A 57 -8.96 10.29 0.14
C LEU A 57 -8.88 8.77 0.30
N ILE A 58 -7.72 8.30 0.78
CA ILE A 58 -7.51 6.91 1.21
C ILE A 58 -7.01 6.91 2.65
N MET A 59 -7.70 6.20 3.53
CA MET A 59 -7.28 5.98 4.92
C MET A 59 -6.78 4.55 5.08
N VAL A 60 -5.52 4.40 5.50
CA VAL A 60 -4.93 3.12 5.86
C VAL A 60 -4.93 3.00 7.38
N ASP A 61 -5.87 2.20 7.90
CA ASP A 61 -6.00 1.87 9.31
C ASP A 61 -5.79 0.36 9.49
N ALA A 62 -4.54 -0.05 9.60
CA ALA A 62 -4.16 -1.45 9.57
C ALA A 62 -4.06 -2.07 10.97
N PRO A 63 -4.10 -3.42 11.09
CA PRO A 63 -4.50 -4.10 12.31
C PRO A 63 -3.62 -3.83 13.54
N THR A 64 -4.24 -3.98 14.70
CA THR A 64 -3.60 -3.98 16.02
C THR A 64 -2.83 -5.29 16.22
N GLY A 65 -1.52 -5.26 15.98
CA GLY A 65 -0.62 -6.38 16.30
C GLY A 65 0.84 -5.99 16.09
N TYR A 66 1.69 -6.37 17.04
CA TYR A 66 3.14 -6.18 16.98
C TYR A 66 3.83 -7.48 17.39
N TYR A 67 3.84 -8.44 16.48
CA TYR A 67 4.59 -9.69 16.60
C TYR A 67 4.98 -10.17 15.20
N ASP A 68 6.06 -10.94 15.12
CA ASP A 68 6.75 -11.26 13.86
C ASP A 68 5.87 -11.93 12.80
N GLU A 69 4.88 -12.69 13.23
CA GLU A 69 3.93 -13.43 12.39
C GLU A 69 2.64 -12.63 12.07
N ALA A 70 2.48 -11.44 12.64
CA ALA A 70 1.33 -10.60 12.37
C ALA A 70 1.38 -10.05 10.93
N PRO A 71 0.22 -9.81 10.29
CA PRO A 71 0.16 -9.08 9.03
C PRO A 71 0.80 -7.70 9.13
N GLY A 72 1.64 -7.36 8.15
CA GLY A 72 2.27 -6.05 8.04
C GLY A 72 1.38 -5.00 7.33
N ARG A 73 1.68 -3.71 7.53
CA ARG A 73 0.96 -2.60 6.87
C ARG A 73 1.53 -2.21 5.50
N MET A 74 2.72 -2.71 5.16
CA MET A 74 3.50 -2.25 4.01
C MET A 74 2.76 -2.43 2.69
N SER A 75 2.10 -3.57 2.47
CA SER A 75 1.34 -3.83 1.25
C SER A 75 0.11 -2.91 1.13
N ALA A 76 -0.57 -2.58 2.24
CA ALA A 76 -1.68 -1.64 2.23
C ALA A 76 -1.21 -0.21 1.91
N ILE A 77 -0.13 0.25 2.56
CA ILE A 77 0.47 1.57 2.31
C ILE A 77 0.95 1.68 0.86
N TYR A 78 1.65 0.66 0.37
CA TYR A 78 2.11 0.58 -1.01
C TYR A 78 0.94 0.69 -2.00
N MET A 79 -0.11 -0.10 -1.80
CA MET A 79 -1.28 -0.06 -2.68
C MET A 79 -1.99 1.28 -2.66
N ALA A 80 -2.19 1.89 -1.48
CA ALA A 80 -2.77 3.22 -1.36
C ALA A 80 -1.95 4.26 -2.14
N GLY A 81 -0.62 4.23 -2.00
CA GLY A 81 0.28 5.13 -2.73
C GLY A 81 0.25 4.92 -4.24
N MET A 82 0.19 3.66 -4.70
CA MET A 82 0.12 3.39 -6.14
C MET A 82 -1.24 3.73 -6.75
N ILE A 83 -2.34 3.48 -6.04
CA ILE A 83 -3.68 3.92 -6.46
C ILE A 83 -3.72 5.44 -6.56
N ALA A 84 -3.21 6.15 -5.56
CA ALA A 84 -3.11 7.61 -5.56
C ALA A 84 -2.28 8.13 -6.77
N ARG A 85 -1.15 7.49 -7.08
CA ARG A 85 -0.28 7.86 -8.21
C ARG A 85 -0.85 7.51 -9.59
N ASN A 86 -1.69 6.49 -9.67
CA ASN A 86 -2.33 6.08 -10.92
C ASN A 86 -3.53 6.96 -11.30
N ARG A 87 -3.92 7.92 -10.43
CA ARG A 87 -4.97 8.88 -10.74
C ARG A 87 -4.55 9.77 -11.92
N GLU A 88 -5.42 9.86 -12.93
CA GLU A 88 -5.13 10.62 -14.16
C GLU A 88 -5.19 12.13 -13.95
N GLU A 89 -6.14 12.61 -13.14
CA GLU A 89 -6.37 14.04 -12.89
C GLU A 89 -6.65 14.33 -11.43
N GLY A 90 -5.99 15.36 -10.87
CA GLY A 90 -6.15 15.79 -9.48
C GLY A 90 -5.21 15.07 -8.52
N GLU A 91 -5.53 15.15 -7.23
CA GLU A 91 -4.70 14.61 -6.14
C GLU A 91 -5.52 13.63 -5.29
N THR A 92 -4.84 12.66 -4.69
CA THR A 92 -5.40 11.73 -3.72
C THR A 92 -4.62 11.84 -2.43
N ASP A 93 -5.28 12.21 -1.34
CA ASP A 93 -4.65 12.27 -0.02
C ASP A 93 -4.61 10.88 0.62
N VAL A 94 -3.42 10.45 1.04
CA VAL A 94 -3.24 9.16 1.75
C VAL A 94 -2.92 9.43 3.22
N PHE A 95 -3.84 9.05 4.10
CA PHE A 95 -3.66 9.13 5.55
C PHE A 95 -3.33 7.75 6.11
N VAL A 96 -2.16 7.62 6.73
CA VAL A 96 -1.77 6.41 7.45
C VAL A 96 -1.90 6.66 8.94
N HIS A 97 -2.73 5.88 9.60
CA HIS A 97 -2.98 6.01 11.03
C HIS A 97 -1.99 5.16 11.85
N ASP A 98 -1.71 5.59 13.09
CA ASP A 98 -0.86 4.89 14.07
C ASP A 98 0.59 4.62 13.57
N VAL A 99 1.24 5.66 13.04
CA VAL A 99 2.61 5.61 12.48
C VAL A 99 3.74 5.64 13.51
N ASN A 100 3.48 5.25 14.75
CA ASN A 100 4.45 5.34 15.85
C ASN A 100 5.53 4.24 15.81
N ARG A 101 5.78 3.60 14.66
CA ARG A 101 6.65 2.42 14.52
C ARG A 101 7.89 2.74 13.69
N VAL A 102 9.04 2.21 14.11
CA VAL A 102 10.37 2.47 13.49
C VAL A 102 10.37 2.15 11.99
N VAL A 103 9.60 1.15 11.57
CA VAL A 103 9.48 0.67 10.19
C VAL A 103 8.81 1.68 9.24
N GLU A 104 8.02 2.62 9.77
CA GLU A 104 7.15 3.51 8.97
C GLU A 104 7.76 4.91 8.76
N ARG A 105 8.95 5.18 9.32
CA ARG A 105 9.64 6.49 9.18
C ARG A 105 10.39 6.69 7.86
N VAL A 106 10.48 5.68 7.00
CA VAL A 106 11.15 5.81 5.70
C VAL A 106 10.10 6.19 4.66
N GLY A 107 9.80 7.48 4.62
CA GLY A 107 8.82 8.10 3.75
C GLY A 107 9.20 8.08 2.27
N VAL A 108 8.15 8.13 1.46
CA VAL A 108 8.08 8.30 0.01
C VAL A 108 9.12 9.32 -0.50
N PRO A 109 9.94 9.01 -1.53
CA PRO A 109 10.78 10.01 -2.17
C PRO A 109 9.90 11.09 -2.80
N GLY A 110 10.06 12.34 -2.36
CA GLY A 110 9.46 13.50 -3.00
C GLY A 110 10.06 13.75 -4.39
N PRO A 111 9.35 14.47 -5.28
CA PRO A 111 9.90 14.86 -6.57
C PRO A 111 11.02 15.89 -6.36
N GLN A 112 12.11 15.75 -7.14
CA GLN A 112 13.09 16.82 -7.32
C GLN A 112 12.54 17.90 -8.23
#